data_AF-A0A7V1TWR9-F1
#
_entry.id   AF-A0A7V1TWR9-F1
#
_cell.length_a   1.000
_cell.length_b   1.000
_cell.length_c   1.000
_cell.angle_alpha   90.00
_cell.angle_beta   90.00
_cell.angle_gamma   90.00
#
_symmetry.space_group_name_H-M   'P 1'
#
loop_
_entity.id
_entity.type
_entity.pdbx_description
1 polymer ?
#
loop_
_entity_poly.entity_id
_entity_poly.type
_entity_poly.pdbx_seq_one_letter_code
_entity_poly.pdbx_strand_id
1 'polypeptide(L)'
;MERPPRFLQSLKEIPMKYPAVISGYIIYSYLFYTLIRFFIIARETQVTFQTVFEMFDALPFMWLLAIMLVKVIDIKTRLYESERLRMLHEKELNIKETQITTMREVTRGLQHHINNPLAIIILTLSKVKRLVSGMPEVMKEVNTIEDAAKRITKALKDFGESDYYKVEQIGSTVGTMTVPTEKVVSS
;
A
#
# COMPACT_ATOMS: atom_id res chain seq x y z
N MET A 1 -34.41 6.92 -11.07
CA MET A 1 -32.93 6.99 -11.06
C MET A 1 -32.44 6.49 -12.41
N GLU A 2 -32.46 7.36 -13.41
CA GLU A 2 -32.07 6.99 -14.77
C GLU A 2 -30.55 7.05 -14.91
N ARG A 3 -29.93 5.94 -15.33
CA ARG A 3 -28.49 5.87 -15.57
C ARG A 3 -28.17 6.75 -16.79
N PRO A 4 -27.25 7.73 -16.69
CA PRO A 4 -26.89 8.53 -17.85
C PRO A 4 -26.30 7.62 -18.95
N PRO A 5 -26.58 7.89 -20.23
CA PRO A 5 -26.13 7.06 -21.36
C PRO A 5 -24.60 6.90 -21.35
N ARG A 6 -24.11 5.69 -21.68
CA ARG A 6 -22.68 5.31 -21.66
C ARG A 6 -21.76 6.31 -22.36
N PHE A 7 -22.26 7.03 -23.36
CA PHE A 7 -21.52 8.07 -24.09
C PHE A 7 -21.06 9.23 -23.19
N LEU A 8 -21.85 9.60 -22.17
CA LEU A 8 -21.51 10.66 -21.20
C LEU A 8 -20.42 10.21 -20.21
N GLN A 9 -20.35 8.91 -19.91
CA GLN A 9 -19.26 8.36 -19.08
C GLN A 9 -17.95 8.35 -19.86
N SER A 10 -17.96 7.93 -21.13
CA SER A 10 -16.77 7.99 -21.99
C SER A 10 -16.30 9.41 -22.26
N LEU A 11 -17.20 10.39 -22.45
CA LEU A 11 -16.83 11.81 -22.57
C LEU A 11 -16.19 12.41 -21.32
N LYS A 12 -16.49 11.86 -20.13
CA LYS A 12 -15.85 12.27 -18.86
C LYS A 12 -14.45 11.67 -18.68
N GLU A 13 -14.20 10.51 -19.31
CA GLU A 13 -12.91 9.81 -19.24
C GLU A 13 -11.87 10.35 -20.23
N ILE A 14 -12.29 10.85 -21.41
CA ILE A 14 -11.39 11.46 -22.41
C ILE A 14 -10.57 12.64 -21.86
N PRO A 15 -11.14 13.63 -21.15
CA PRO A 15 -10.36 14.73 -20.57
C PRO A 15 -9.42 14.29 -19.45
N MET A 16 -9.73 13.19 -18.76
CA MET A 16 -8.81 12.62 -17.76
C MET A 16 -7.66 11.85 -18.41
N LYS A 17 -7.87 11.22 -19.57
CA LYS A 17 -6.87 10.39 -20.23
C LYS A 17 -5.88 11.17 -21.10
N TYR A 18 -6.33 12.26 -21.75
CA TYR A 18 -5.48 13.07 -22.62
C TYR A 18 -5.78 14.58 -22.54
N PRO A 19 -5.55 15.23 -21.39
CA PRO A 19 -5.83 16.65 -21.20
C PRO A 19 -5.02 17.56 -22.13
N ALA A 20 -3.78 17.16 -22.45
CA ALA A 20 -2.91 17.88 -23.38
C ALA A 20 -3.42 17.85 -24.83
N VAL A 21 -4.13 16.80 -25.23
CA VAL A 21 -4.69 16.68 -26.59
C VAL A 21 -5.89 17.61 -26.73
N ILE A 22 -6.76 17.68 -25.72
CA ILE A 22 -7.92 18.57 -25.72
C ILE A 22 -7.49 20.04 -25.65
N SER A 23 -6.51 20.39 -24.82
CA SER A 23 -5.99 21.76 -24.79
C SER A 23 -5.36 22.13 -26.14
N GLY A 24 -4.65 21.19 -26.78
CA GLY A 24 -4.17 21.34 -28.15
C GLY A 24 -5.29 21.66 -29.14
N TYR A 25 -6.38 20.88 -29.16
CA TYR A 25 -7.52 21.14 -30.05
C TYR A 25 -8.15 22.53 -29.83
N ILE A 26 -8.28 22.97 -28.58
CA ILE A 26 -8.84 24.29 -28.25
C ILE A 26 -7.92 25.42 -28.74
N ILE A 27 -6.61 25.29 -28.51
CA ILE A 27 -5.62 26.27 -28.97
C ILE A 27 -5.57 26.34 -30.50
N TYR A 28 -5.53 25.19 -31.18
CA TYR A 28 -5.48 25.15 -32.64
C TYR A 28 -6.77 25.67 -33.29
N SER A 29 -7.95 25.36 -32.74
CA SER A 29 -9.22 25.87 -33.25
C SER A 29 -9.31 27.39 -33.12
N TYR A 30 -8.83 27.95 -32.02
CA TYR A 30 -8.77 29.40 -31.83
C TYR A 30 -7.77 30.06 -32.79
N LEU A 31 -6.57 29.48 -32.90
CA LEU A 31 -5.52 29.98 -33.80
C LEU A 31 -6.00 29.99 -35.26
N PHE A 32 -6.74 28.95 -35.68
CA PHE A 32 -7.39 28.87 -36.98
C PHE A 32 -8.43 29.98 -37.18
N TYR A 33 -9.32 30.20 -36.21
CA TYR A 33 -10.33 31.27 -36.28
C TYR A 33 -9.70 32.66 -36.36
N THR A 34 -8.69 32.91 -35.53
CA THR A 34 -7.93 34.18 -35.54
C THR A 34 -7.20 34.40 -36.85
N LEU A 35 -6.63 33.34 -37.46
CA LEU A 35 -6.01 33.40 -38.80
C LEU A 35 -7.02 33.76 -39.89
N ILE A 36 -8.20 33.14 -39.90
CA ILE A 36 -9.26 33.48 -40.88
C ILE A 36 -9.70 34.94 -40.71
N ARG A 37 -9.91 35.39 -39.47
CA ARG A 37 -10.30 36.78 -39.17
C ARG A 37 -9.22 37.78 -39.59
N PHE A 38 -7.95 37.43 -39.35
CA PHE A 38 -6.80 38.21 -39.79
C PHE A 38 -6.73 38.31 -41.31
N PHE A 39 -6.91 37.21 -42.05
CA PHE A 39 -6.92 37.20 -43.52
C PHE A 39 -8.02 38.07 -44.13
N ILE A 40 -9.21 38.10 -43.51
CA ILE A 40 -10.32 38.95 -43.95
C ILE A 40 -9.96 40.43 -43.77
N ILE A 41 -9.44 40.81 -42.60
CA ILE A 41 -9.11 42.21 -42.28
C ILE A 41 -7.86 42.69 -43.04
N ALA A 42 -6.88 41.82 -43.27
CA ALA A 42 -5.68 42.10 -44.04
C ALA A 42 -5.95 42.35 -45.53
N ARG A 43 -7.07 41.84 -46.04
CA ARG A 43 -7.51 42.08 -47.42
C ARG A 43 -8.24 43.42 -47.60
N GLU A 44 -8.83 43.95 -46.53
CA GLU A 44 -9.67 45.16 -46.57
C GLU A 44 -8.95 46.43 -46.10
N THR A 45 -7.89 46.34 -45.29
CA THR A 45 -7.23 47.49 -44.65
C THR A 45 -5.69 47.36 -44.64
N GLN A 46 -4.94 48.48 -44.64
CA GLN A 46 -3.49 48.43 -44.36
C GLN A 46 -3.25 47.93 -42.93
N VAL A 47 -2.62 46.76 -42.81
CA VAL A 47 -2.41 46.07 -41.54
C VAL A 47 -1.27 46.73 -40.77
N THR A 48 -1.59 47.31 -39.62
CA THR A 48 -0.59 47.82 -38.66
C THR A 48 -0.23 46.71 -37.66
N PHE A 49 1.03 46.64 -37.22
CA PHE A 49 1.51 45.66 -36.22
C PHE A 49 0.66 45.63 -34.94
N GLN A 50 0.06 46.76 -34.56
CA GLN A 50 -0.81 46.86 -33.39
C GLN A 50 -2.11 46.05 -33.54
N THR A 51 -2.71 46.04 -34.74
CA THR A 51 -3.91 45.24 -35.05
C THR A 51 -3.62 43.74 -35.01
N VAL A 52 -2.41 43.34 -35.38
CA VAL A 52 -1.95 41.95 -35.25
C VAL A 52 -1.86 41.57 -33.77
N PHE A 53 -1.21 42.41 -32.96
CA PHE A 53 -1.04 42.12 -31.53
C PHE A 53 -2.38 42.00 -30.79
N GLU A 54 -3.33 42.90 -31.04
CA GLU A 54 -4.68 42.84 -30.44
C GLU A 54 -5.47 41.57 -30.81
N MET A 55 -5.25 41.01 -32.02
CA MET A 55 -5.90 39.76 -32.42
C MET A 55 -5.29 38.52 -31.77
N PHE A 56 -4.01 38.57 -31.39
CA PHE A 56 -3.24 37.45 -30.84
C PHE A 56 -3.02 37.53 -29.32
N ASP A 57 -3.55 38.55 -28.64
CA ASP A 57 -3.35 38.79 -27.20
C ASP A 57 -3.81 37.63 -26.30
N ALA A 58 -4.87 36.90 -26.68
CA ALA A 58 -5.36 35.77 -25.90
C ALA A 58 -4.51 34.49 -26.01
N LEU A 59 -3.61 34.42 -27.00
CA LEU A 59 -2.81 33.22 -27.30
C LEU A 59 -1.80 32.88 -26.19
N PRO A 60 -0.99 33.83 -25.65
CA PRO A 60 -0.14 33.55 -24.49
C PRO A 60 -0.95 33.14 -23.24
N PHE A 61 -2.13 33.72 -23.03
CA PHE A 61 -2.99 33.37 -21.90
C PHE A 61 -3.56 31.95 -22.01
N MET A 62 -3.99 31.54 -23.20
CA MET A 62 -4.47 30.17 -23.44
C MET A 62 -3.36 29.12 -23.31
N TRP A 63 -2.14 29.46 -23.71
CA TRP A 63 -0.98 28.58 -23.54
C TRP A 63 -0.63 28.39 -22.05
N LEU A 64 -0.67 29.48 -21.27
CA LEU A 64 -0.46 29.43 -19.82
C LEU A 64 -1.53 28.57 -19.12
N LEU A 65 -2.80 28.75 -19.49
CA LEU A 65 -3.91 27.93 -18.98
C LEU A 65 -3.70 26.44 -19.30
N ALA A 66 -3.25 26.10 -20.50
CA ALA A 66 -2.98 24.72 -20.88
C ALA A 66 -1.88 24.08 -20.02
N ILE A 67 -0.78 24.80 -19.77
CA ILE A 67 0.30 24.34 -18.89
C ILE A 67 -0.21 24.14 -17.47
N MET A 68 -0.96 25.10 -16.94
CA MET A 68 -1.53 25.03 -15.60
C MET A 68 -2.46 23.81 -15.45
N LEU A 69 -3.30 23.55 -16.46
CA LEU A 69 -4.25 22.44 -16.45
C LEU A 69 -3.53 21.09 -16.49
N VAL A 70 -2.48 20.94 -17.29
CA VAL A 70 -1.64 19.73 -17.30
C VAL A 70 -0.99 19.51 -15.94
N LYS A 71 -0.45 20.56 -15.30
CA LYS A 71 0.19 20.45 -13.98
C LYS A 71 -0.79 20.00 -12.90
N VAL A 72 -2.02 20.54 -12.89
CA VAL A 72 -3.05 20.13 -11.92
C VAL A 72 -3.41 18.65 -12.07
N ILE A 73 -3.46 18.15 -13.31
CA ILE A 73 -3.79 16.74 -13.56
C ILE A 73 -2.63 15.82 -13.21
N ASP A 74 -1.38 16.20 -13.52
CA ASP A 74 -0.18 15.46 -13.10
C ASP A 74 -0.10 15.33 -11.57
N ILE A 75 -0.40 16.41 -10.84
CA ILE A 75 -0.45 16.36 -9.36
C ILE A 75 -1.53 15.40 -8.87
N LYS A 76 -2.75 15.49 -9.41
CA LYS A 76 -3.85 14.60 -9.00
C LYS A 76 -3.54 13.14 -9.30
N THR A 77 -3.02 12.84 -10.49
CA THR A 77 -2.66 11.46 -10.88
C THR A 77 -1.57 10.89 -9.97
N ARG A 78 -0.51 11.65 -9.67
CA ARG A 78 0.51 11.25 -8.70
C ARG A 78 -0.06 10.98 -7.31
N LEU A 79 -0.97 11.84 -6.84
CA LEU A 79 -1.64 11.62 -5.55
C LEU A 79 -2.44 10.33 -5.55
N TYR A 80 -3.28 10.10 -6.57
CA TYR A 80 -4.06 8.86 -6.69
C TYR A 80 -3.19 7.61 -6.77
N GLU A 81 -2.08 7.64 -7.51
CA GLU A 81 -1.15 6.52 -7.58
C GLU A 81 -0.49 6.25 -6.23
N SER A 82 -0.09 7.31 -5.51
CA SER A 82 0.49 7.19 -4.18
C SER A 82 -0.49 6.62 -3.15
N GLU A 83 -1.75 7.08 -3.17
CA GLU A 83 -2.82 6.56 -2.30
C GLU A 83 -3.12 5.10 -2.63
N ARG A 84 -3.17 4.74 -3.91
CA ARG A 84 -3.39 3.35 -4.34
C ARG A 84 -2.28 2.42 -3.87
N LEU A 85 -1.01 2.84 -4.00
CA LEU A 85 0.13 2.06 -3.52
C LEU A 85 0.09 1.89 -2.00
N ARG A 86 -0.23 2.96 -1.26
CA ARG A 86 -0.40 2.91 0.20
C ARG A 86 -1.50 1.93 0.60
N MET A 87 -2.67 2.01 -0.02
CA MET A 87 -3.78 1.08 0.26
C MET A 87 -3.44 -0.37 -0.03
N LEU A 88 -2.68 -0.65 -1.11
CA LEU A 88 -2.24 -2.01 -1.41
C LEU A 88 -1.26 -2.53 -0.36
N HIS A 89 -0.32 -1.69 0.07
CA HIS A 89 0.63 -2.03 1.11
C HIS A 89 -0.05 -2.27 2.45
N GLU A 90 -0.99 -1.41 2.84
CA GLU A 90 -1.80 -1.57 4.07
C GLU A 90 -2.59 -2.89 4.06
N LYS A 91 -3.18 -3.26 2.91
CA LYS A 91 -3.87 -4.54 2.77
C LYS A 91 -2.92 -5.73 2.94
N GLU A 92 -1.73 -5.66 2.34
CA GLU A 92 -0.73 -6.71 2.48
C GLU A 92 -0.26 -6.85 3.93
N LEU A 93 -0.01 -5.73 4.61
CA LEU A 93 0.35 -5.72 6.03
C LEU A 93 -0.76 -6.31 6.90
N ASN A 94 -2.01 -5.91 6.68
CA ASN A 94 -3.15 -6.40 7.45
C ASN A 94 -3.34 -7.93 7.26
N ILE A 95 -3.16 -8.45 6.04
CA ILE A 95 -3.21 -9.89 5.79
C ILE A 95 -2.10 -10.62 6.56
N LYS A 96 -0.87 -10.10 6.53
CA LYS A 96 0.27 -10.68 7.27
C LYS A 96 0.04 -10.64 8.78
N GLU A 97 -0.47 -9.52 9.29
CA GLU A 97 -0.82 -9.36 10.71
C GLU A 97 -1.91 -10.33 11.15
N THR A 98 -2.94 -10.50 10.32
CA THR A 98 -4.01 -11.47 10.54
C THR A 98 -3.46 -12.89 10.57
N GLN A 99 -2.61 -13.27 9.61
CA GLN A 99 -1.97 -14.59 9.58
C GLN A 99 -1.13 -14.86 10.83
N ILE A 100 -0.33 -13.89 11.28
CA ILE A 100 0.47 -13.98 12.51
C ILE A 100 -0.44 -14.17 13.72
N THR A 101 -1.52 -13.41 13.81
CA THR A 101 -2.46 -13.46 14.93
C THR A 101 -3.18 -14.81 14.99
N THR A 102 -3.67 -15.31 13.85
CA THR A 102 -4.28 -16.64 13.76
C THR A 102 -3.28 -17.73 14.12
N MET A 103 -2.05 -17.66 13.63
CA MET A 103 -1.01 -18.66 13.96
C MET A 103 -0.71 -18.67 15.46
N ARG A 104 -0.65 -17.50 16.11
CA ARG A 104 -0.49 -17.38 17.57
C ARG A 104 -1.65 -18.02 18.33
N GLU A 105 -2.88 -17.79 17.89
CA GLU A 105 -4.07 -18.39 18.50
C GLU A 105 -4.07 -19.92 18.37
N VAL A 106 -3.74 -20.43 17.17
CA VAL A 106 -3.58 -21.87 16.92
C VAL A 106 -2.48 -22.46 17.80
N THR A 107 -1.30 -21.82 17.88
CA THR A 107 -0.18 -22.29 18.71
C THR A 107 -0.56 -22.34 20.20
N ARG A 108 -1.26 -21.32 20.71
CA ARG A 108 -1.77 -21.33 22.10
C ARG A 108 -2.80 -22.42 22.33
N GLY A 109 -3.71 -22.64 21.38
CA GLY A 109 -4.68 -23.72 21.41
C GLY A 109 -3.99 -25.09 21.47
N LEU A 110 -3.04 -25.33 20.58
CA LEU A 110 -2.23 -26.55 20.55
C LEU A 110 -1.46 -26.74 21.86
N GLN A 111 -0.83 -25.69 22.39
CA GLN A 111 -0.17 -25.72 23.69
C GLN A 111 -1.09 -26.22 24.80
N HIS A 112 -2.30 -25.66 24.90
CA HIS A 112 -3.26 -26.05 25.92
C HIS A 112 -3.76 -27.50 25.71
N HIS A 113 -4.11 -27.87 24.47
CA HIS A 113 -4.61 -29.20 24.14
C HIS A 113 -3.57 -30.32 24.31
N ILE A 114 -2.28 -30.02 24.12
CA ILE A 114 -1.18 -30.99 24.28
C ILE A 114 -0.66 -31.02 25.73
N ASN A 115 -0.60 -29.88 26.42
CA ASN A 115 -0.12 -29.82 27.80
C ASN A 115 -1.04 -30.59 28.77
N ASN A 116 -2.36 -30.56 28.58
CA ASN A 116 -3.30 -31.29 29.45
C ASN A 116 -3.06 -32.81 29.47
N PRO A 117 -3.01 -33.53 28.33
CA PRO A 117 -2.68 -34.96 28.34
C PRO A 117 -1.25 -35.24 28.81
N LEU A 118 -0.26 -34.39 28.48
CA LEU A 118 1.10 -34.56 29.00
C LEU A 118 1.16 -34.45 30.53
N ALA A 119 0.40 -33.54 31.14
CA ALA A 119 0.30 -33.42 32.59
C ALA A 119 -0.30 -34.69 33.21
N ILE A 120 -1.32 -35.27 32.59
CA ILE A 120 -1.92 -36.54 33.02
C ILE A 120 -0.91 -37.69 32.91
N ILE A 121 -0.14 -37.75 31.81
CA ILE A 121 0.90 -38.75 31.60
C ILE A 121 1.98 -38.63 32.68
N ILE A 122 2.50 -37.42 32.94
CA ILE A 122 3.52 -37.18 33.96
C ILE A 122 3.00 -37.54 35.37
N LEU A 123 1.75 -37.19 35.69
CA LEU A 123 1.11 -37.56 36.94
C LEU A 123 1.01 -39.09 37.09
N THR A 124 0.61 -39.77 36.02
CA THR A 124 0.47 -41.23 36.00
C THR A 124 1.83 -41.92 36.13
N LEU A 125 2.84 -41.46 35.40
CA LEU A 125 4.21 -41.96 35.50
C LEU A 125 4.77 -41.79 36.92
N SER A 126 4.46 -40.67 37.59
CA SER A 126 4.86 -40.45 38.99
C SER A 126 4.25 -41.48 39.95
N LYS A 127 2.99 -41.89 39.71
CA LYS A 127 2.34 -42.96 40.49
C LYS A 127 2.97 -44.33 40.19
N VAL A 128 3.20 -44.63 38.91
CA VAL A 128 3.85 -45.88 38.48
C VAL A 128 5.24 -46.00 39.09
N LYS A 129 6.04 -44.93 39.07
CA LYS A 129 7.37 -44.86 39.70
C LYS A 129 7.38 -45.35 41.14
N ARG A 130 6.39 -44.94 41.94
CA ARG A 130 6.26 -45.37 43.34
C ARG A 130 6.00 -46.86 43.45
N LEU A 131 5.15 -47.41 42.58
CA LEU A 131 4.80 -48.84 42.55
C LEU A 131 5.95 -49.73 42.07
N VAL A 132 6.77 -49.25 41.13
CA VAL A 132 7.86 -50.04 40.52
C VAL A 132 9.23 -49.81 41.18
N SER A 133 9.27 -49.23 42.38
CA SER A 133 10.51 -48.87 43.09
C SER A 133 11.49 -50.03 43.32
N GLY A 134 11.00 -51.27 43.33
CA GLY A 134 11.82 -52.49 43.45
C GLY A 134 12.24 -53.12 42.12
N MET A 135 11.84 -52.57 40.97
CA MET A 135 12.09 -53.13 39.64
C MET A 135 12.97 -52.15 38.82
N PRO A 136 14.30 -52.28 38.89
CA PRO A 136 15.22 -51.28 38.30
C PRO A 136 15.08 -51.17 36.77
N GLU A 137 14.74 -52.24 36.08
CA GLU A 137 14.55 -52.27 34.63
C GLU A 137 13.31 -51.45 34.20
N VAL A 138 12.17 -51.68 34.85
CA VAL A 138 10.92 -50.94 34.61
C VAL A 138 11.08 -49.47 35.01
N MET A 139 11.81 -49.18 36.09
CA MET A 139 12.07 -47.80 36.51
C MET A 139 12.88 -47.01 35.45
N LYS A 140 13.81 -47.67 34.74
CA LYS A 140 14.55 -47.05 33.63
C LYS A 140 13.64 -46.68 32.46
N GLU A 141 12.70 -47.55 32.11
CA GLU A 141 11.71 -47.27 31.06
C GLU A 141 10.79 -46.11 31.44
N VAL A 142 10.27 -46.11 32.68
CA VAL A 142 9.41 -45.04 33.20
C VAL A 142 10.13 -43.68 33.21
N ASN A 143 11.42 -43.66 33.60
CA ASN A 143 12.26 -42.46 33.51
C ASN A 143 12.40 -41.96 32.07
N THR A 144 12.61 -42.88 31.12
CA THR A 144 12.77 -42.54 29.70
C THR A 144 11.50 -41.90 29.13
N ILE A 145 10.32 -42.41 29.50
CA ILE A 145 9.03 -41.84 29.08
C ILE A 145 8.81 -40.47 29.71
N GLU A 146 9.16 -40.29 30.99
CA GLU A 146 9.03 -38.99 31.67
C GLU A 146 9.94 -37.92 31.03
N ASP A 147 11.18 -38.28 30.71
CA ASP A 147 12.12 -37.38 30.04
C ASP A 147 11.66 -37.03 28.63
N ALA A 148 11.09 -37.99 27.89
CA ALA A 148 10.47 -37.73 26.60
C ALA A 148 9.28 -36.75 26.72
N ALA A 149 8.39 -36.95 27.69
CA ALA A 149 7.25 -36.06 27.94
C ALA A 149 7.72 -34.62 28.28
N LYS A 150 8.72 -34.47 29.16
CA LYS A 150 9.31 -33.16 29.49
C LYS A 150 9.96 -32.48 28.30
N ARG A 151 10.65 -33.24 27.44
CA ARG A 151 11.23 -32.72 26.19
C ARG A 151 10.15 -32.19 25.24
N ILE A 152 9.02 -32.89 25.11
CA ILE A 152 7.88 -32.44 24.28
C ILE A 152 7.30 -31.15 24.85
N THR A 153 7.06 -31.07 26.16
CA THR A 153 6.58 -29.84 26.81
C THR A 153 7.53 -28.66 26.58
N LYS A 154 8.84 -28.89 26.70
CA LYS A 154 9.86 -27.86 26.44
C LYS A 154 9.84 -27.40 24.99
N ALA A 155 9.87 -28.32 24.03
CA ALA A 155 9.84 -28.00 22.60
C ALA A 155 8.58 -27.21 22.22
N LEU A 156 7.43 -27.54 22.82
CA LEU A 156 6.17 -26.86 22.57
C LEU A 156 6.14 -25.44 23.16
N LYS A 157 6.80 -25.24 24.31
CA LYS A 157 7.01 -23.92 24.91
C LYS A 157 7.94 -23.06 24.05
N ASP A 158 9.10 -23.61 23.67
CA ASP A 158 10.10 -22.95 22.83
C ASP A 158 9.50 -22.55 21.46
N PHE A 159 8.67 -23.42 20.87
CA PHE A 159 7.94 -23.14 19.63
C PHE A 159 7.02 -21.92 19.79
N GLY A 160 6.20 -21.90 20.84
CA GLY A 160 5.30 -20.77 21.10
C GLY A 160 6.00 -19.47 21.44
N GLU A 161 7.18 -19.51 22.07
CA GLU A 161 8.00 -18.31 22.37
C GLU A 161 8.77 -17.80 21.14
N SER A 162 9.24 -18.69 20.26
CA SER A 162 9.99 -18.33 19.05
C SER A 162 9.17 -17.51 18.04
N ASP A 163 7.86 -17.72 17.99
CA ASP A 163 6.94 -16.93 17.16
C ASP A 163 6.75 -15.49 17.67
N TYR A 164 7.09 -15.17 18.93
CA TYR A 164 7.03 -13.78 19.42
C TYR A 164 8.17 -12.91 18.88
N TYR A 165 9.38 -13.46 18.74
CA TYR A 165 10.57 -12.71 18.31
C TYR A 165 10.53 -12.29 16.83
N LYS A 166 9.83 -13.04 15.97
CA LYS A 166 9.68 -12.66 14.55
C LYS A 166 8.77 -11.45 14.34
N VAL A 167 7.81 -11.20 15.23
CA VAL A 167 6.83 -10.11 15.07
C VAL A 167 7.44 -8.74 15.41
N GLU A 168 8.36 -8.69 16.38
CA GLU A 168 9.01 -7.44 16.81
C GLU A 168 9.93 -6.85 15.72
N GLN A 169 10.51 -7.70 14.86
CA GLN A 169 11.40 -7.26 13.77
C GLN A 169 10.66 -6.71 12.53
N ILE A 170 9.37 -7.01 12.35
CA ILE A 170 8.60 -6.52 11.20
C ILE A 170 8.15 -5.07 11.40
N GLY A 171 8.13 -4.58 12.65
CA GLY A 171 7.68 -3.23 12.99
C GLY A 171 8.68 -2.09 12.75
N SER A 172 9.98 -2.36 12.56
CA SER A 172 11.01 -1.29 12.55
C SER A 172 11.68 -1.02 11.20
N THR A 173 11.23 -1.65 10.11
CA THR A 173 11.89 -1.52 8.79
C THR A 173 11.00 -0.81 7.76
N VAL A 174 10.36 0.29 8.16
CA VAL A 174 9.79 1.25 7.20
C VAL A 174 10.54 2.55 7.37
N GLY A 175 11.31 2.90 6.35
CA GLY A 175 12.39 3.87 6.39
C GLY A 175 12.00 5.25 6.93
N THR A 176 12.89 5.79 7.76
CA THR A 176 13.02 7.23 8.01
C THR A 176 13.11 7.96 6.67
N MET A 177 12.01 8.58 6.25
CA MET A 177 12.07 9.60 5.21
C MET A 177 12.94 10.73 5.73
N THR A 178 14.18 10.81 5.23
CA THR A 178 15.03 11.98 5.40
C THR A 178 14.35 13.15 4.70
N VAL A 179 13.73 14.04 5.49
CA VAL A 179 13.29 15.35 5.04
C VAL A 179 14.57 16.15 4.69
N PRO A 180 14.72 16.70 3.47
CA PRO A 180 15.86 17.54 3.17
C PRO A 180 15.72 18.85 3.96
N THR A 181 16.58 19.05 4.95
CA THR A 181 16.69 20.32 5.66
C THR A 181 17.35 21.33 4.73
N GLU A 182 16.53 22.23 4.18
CA GLU A 182 16.95 23.41 3.45
C GLU A 182 17.85 24.27 4.37
N LYS A 183 19.13 24.41 3.99
CA LYS A 183 20.08 25.28 4.69
C LYS A 183 19.64 26.73 4.48
N VAL A 184 19.05 27.33 5.52
CA VAL A 184 18.95 28.78 5.64
C VAL A 184 20.36 29.32 5.84
N VAL A 185 20.93 29.89 4.78
CA VAL A 185 22.15 30.69 4.83
C VAL A 185 21.77 32.04 5.41
N SER A 186 22.09 32.27 6.69
CA SER A 186 22.05 33.60 7.31
C SER A 186 23.23 34.41 6.79
N SER A 187 22.93 35.49 6.08
CA SER A 187 23.83 36.63 5.87
C SER A 187 23.86 37.53 7.10
#